data_AF-A0A957CFB9-F1
#
_entry.id   AF-A0A957CFB9-F1
#
_cell.length_a   1.000
_cell.length_b   1.000
_cell.length_c   1.000
_cell.angle_alpha   90.00
_cell.angle_beta   90.00
_cell.angle_gamma   90.00
#
_symmetry.space_group_name_H-M   'P 1'
#
loop_
_entity.id
_entity.type
_entity.pdbx_description
1 polymer ?
#
loop_
_entity_poly.entity_id
_entity_poly.type
_entity_poly.pdbx_seq_one_letter_code
_entity_poly.pdbx_strand_id
1 'polypeptide(L)'
;ITAYNETGTLCMVLQEFIEWDQFVRCICIGQENIMPIKYDPGQRRYLVEHQHLNDEVGERVVDAARTLNRALGYDMNSVEFAIKDGIPFAIDFMNPAPDMDINSITPHYFEWVVKAMADFTIEMAFNPKPQREEQHWAQFLT
;
A
#
# COMPACT_ATOMS: atom_id res chain seq x y z
N ILE A 1 22.52 15.75 -1.99
CA ILE A 1 21.52 16.85 -1.97
C ILE A 1 21.38 17.60 -3.29
N THR A 2 22.26 17.41 -4.30
CA THR A 2 22.20 18.14 -5.57
C THR A 2 20.83 18.10 -6.25
N ALA A 3 20.25 16.90 -6.42
CA ALA A 3 18.93 16.75 -7.02
C ALA A 3 17.82 17.49 -6.24
N TYR A 4 17.91 17.57 -4.90
CA TYR A 4 16.99 18.36 -4.09
C TYR A 4 17.19 19.87 -4.32
N ASN A 5 18.43 20.34 -4.42
CA ASN A 5 18.70 21.76 -4.67
C ASN A 5 18.23 22.21 -6.07
N GLU A 6 18.11 21.28 -7.02
CA GLU A 6 17.61 21.54 -8.37
C GLU A 6 16.08 21.63 -8.46
N THR A 7 15.34 21.30 -7.40
CA THR A 7 13.86 21.35 -7.42
C THR A 7 13.28 22.75 -7.30
N GLY A 8 14.13 23.77 -7.10
CA GLY A 8 13.75 25.18 -7.09
C GLY A 8 12.72 25.51 -6.01
N THR A 9 11.51 25.88 -6.42
CA THR A 9 10.40 26.25 -5.53
C THR A 9 9.41 25.13 -5.27
N LEU A 10 9.65 23.91 -5.77
CA LEU A 10 8.78 22.76 -5.52
C LEU A 10 8.90 22.33 -4.05
N CYS A 11 7.75 22.00 -3.44
CA CYS A 11 7.73 21.35 -2.14
C CYS A 11 8.16 19.89 -2.31
N MET A 12 9.24 19.51 -1.64
CA MET A 12 9.87 18.19 -1.75
C MET A 12 10.12 17.59 -0.38
N VAL A 13 10.03 16.27 -0.29
CA VAL A 13 10.47 15.51 0.89
C VAL A 13 11.85 14.93 0.59
N LEU A 14 12.85 15.29 1.40
CA LEU A 14 14.16 14.66 1.35
C LEU A 14 14.19 13.48 2.33
N GLN A 15 14.50 12.28 1.82
CA GLN A 15 14.59 11.06 2.60
C GLN A 15 15.86 10.27 2.29
N GLU A 16 16.22 9.36 3.19
CA GLU A 16 17.26 8.35 2.94
C GLU A 16 16.84 7.42 1.80
N PHE A 17 17.79 7.04 0.94
CA PHE A 17 17.57 5.96 -0.02
C PHE A 17 17.82 4.63 0.68
N ILE A 18 16.76 3.85 0.90
CA ILE A 18 16.87 2.52 1.49
C ILE A 18 17.34 1.56 0.41
N GLU A 19 18.58 1.07 0.49
CA GLU A 19 18.99 -0.09 -0.31
C GLU A 19 18.28 -1.35 0.22
N TRP A 20 17.44 -1.99 -0.61
CA TRP A 20 16.54 -3.06 -0.20
C TRP A 20 16.92 -4.42 -0.78
N ASP A 21 16.58 -5.48 -0.04
CA ASP A 21 16.66 -6.87 -0.48
C ASP A 21 15.42 -7.24 -1.31
N GLN A 22 14.26 -6.71 -0.93
CA GLN A 22 12.97 -7.01 -1.54
C GLN A 22 12.10 -5.75 -1.61
N PHE A 23 11.23 -5.67 -2.61
CA PHE A 23 10.27 -4.59 -2.75
C PHE A 23 8.88 -5.16 -2.95
N VAL A 24 7.93 -4.65 -2.16
CA VAL A 24 6.56 -5.16 -2.09
C VAL A 24 5.59 -4.02 -2.22
N ARG A 25 4.53 -4.22 -3.01
CA ARG A 25 3.36 -3.36 -3.03
C ARG A 25 2.15 -4.14 -2.51
N CYS A 26 1.49 -3.59 -1.50
CA CYS A 26 0.31 -4.14 -0.87
C CYS A 26 -0.94 -3.47 -1.43
N ILE A 27 -1.86 -4.25 -1.99
CA ILE A 27 -3.21 -3.78 -2.25
C ILE A 27 -4.04 -3.93 -0.98
N CYS A 28 -4.69 -2.84 -0.54
CA CYS A 28 -5.40 -2.77 0.72
C CYS A 28 -6.87 -2.44 0.47
N ILE A 29 -7.79 -3.31 0.91
CA ILE A 29 -9.24 -3.16 0.76
C ILE A 29 -9.95 -3.29 2.11
N GLY A 30 -10.84 -2.36 2.41
CA GLY A 30 -11.64 -2.30 3.64
C GLY A 30 -10.82 -2.18 4.92
N GLN A 31 -9.58 -1.70 4.84
CA GLN A 31 -8.60 -1.64 5.95
C GLN A 31 -8.19 -3.00 6.52
N GLU A 32 -8.73 -4.12 6.02
CA GLU A 32 -8.50 -5.45 6.58
C GLU A 32 -7.92 -6.47 5.59
N ASN A 33 -8.34 -6.41 4.32
CA ASN A 33 -7.88 -7.31 3.28
C ASN A 33 -6.61 -6.73 2.66
N ILE A 34 -5.46 -7.31 2.99
CA ILE A 34 -4.15 -6.85 2.53
C ILE A 34 -3.54 -7.95 1.66
N MET A 35 -3.19 -7.61 0.43
CA MET A 35 -2.53 -8.51 -0.52
C MET A 35 -1.12 -7.99 -0.81
N PRO A 36 -0.07 -8.55 -0.18
CA PRO A 36 1.32 -8.27 -0.52
C PRO A 36 1.68 -8.85 -1.88
N ILE A 37 2.23 -8.03 -2.78
CA ILE A 37 2.62 -8.42 -4.13
C ILE A 37 4.08 -8.04 -4.35
N LYS A 38 4.88 -8.98 -4.85
CA LYS A 38 6.25 -8.69 -5.28
C LYS A 38 6.21 -7.70 -6.43
N TYR A 39 6.94 -6.60 -6.29
CA TYR A 39 7.00 -5.54 -7.30
C TYR A 39 8.44 -5.27 -7.69
N ASP A 40 8.68 -5.14 -9.00
CA ASP A 40 9.97 -4.73 -9.54
C ASP A 40 9.89 -3.25 -9.90
N PRO A 41 10.46 -2.33 -9.09
CA PRO A 41 10.43 -0.90 -9.38
C PRO A 41 11.29 -0.52 -10.60
N GLY A 42 12.31 -1.31 -10.94
CA GLY A 42 13.15 -1.07 -12.11
C GLY A 42 12.43 -1.35 -13.42
N GLN A 43 11.62 -2.41 -13.46
CA GLN A 43 10.80 -2.78 -14.62
C GLN A 43 9.35 -2.28 -14.53
N ARG A 44 8.98 -1.66 -13.41
CA ARG A 44 7.66 -1.11 -13.10
C ARG A 44 6.53 -2.13 -13.25
N ARG A 45 6.76 -3.37 -12.78
CA ARG A 45 5.80 -4.48 -12.97
C ARG A 45 5.56 -5.28 -11.70
N TYR A 46 4.35 -5.82 -11.61
CA TYR A 46 3.95 -6.80 -10.59
C TYR A 46 4.37 -8.20 -11.03
N LEU A 47 4.77 -9.02 -10.06
CA LEU A 47 5.22 -10.39 -10.29
C LEU A 47 4.31 -11.36 -9.54
N VAL A 48 3.80 -12.37 -10.25
CA VAL A 48 3.10 -13.50 -9.63
C VAL A 48 4.14 -14.46 -9.08
N GLU A 49 4.60 -14.17 -7.86
CA GLU A 49 5.55 -14.99 -7.12
C GLU A 49 5.02 -15.22 -5.72
N HIS A 50 4.58 -16.46 -5.47
CA HIS A 50 4.10 -16.86 -4.15
C HIS A 50 5.29 -17.14 -3.22
N GLN A 51 5.09 -16.96 -1.92
CA GLN A 51 6.13 -17.22 -0.90
C GLN A 51 7.42 -16.41 -1.12
N HIS A 52 7.31 -15.23 -1.74
CA HIS A 52 8.47 -14.33 -1.89
C HIS A 52 8.91 -13.74 -0.56
N LEU A 53 8.05 -13.71 0.46
CA LEU A 53 8.40 -13.33 1.84
C LEU A 53 8.38 -14.59 2.71
N ASN A 54 9.26 -14.64 3.71
CA ASN A 54 9.07 -15.57 4.83
C ASN A 54 7.89 -15.11 5.70
N ASP A 55 7.36 -16.02 6.52
CA ASP A 55 6.14 -15.79 7.28
C ASP A 55 6.25 -14.57 8.22
N GLU A 56 7.37 -14.41 8.94
CA GLU A 56 7.59 -13.30 9.86
C GLU A 56 7.58 -11.93 9.15
N VAL A 57 8.30 -11.82 8.03
CA VAL A 57 8.35 -10.59 7.24
C VAL A 57 7.00 -10.32 6.58
N GLY A 58 6.33 -11.36 6.09
CA GLY A 58 4.99 -11.27 5.52
C GLY A 58 3.96 -10.71 6.50
N GLU A 59 3.95 -11.22 7.74
CA GLU A 59 3.09 -10.72 8.82
C GLU A 59 3.38 -9.24 9.13
N ARG A 60 4.66 -8.87 9.27
CA ARG A 60 5.04 -7.47 9.53
C ARG A 60 4.59 -6.52 8.42
N VAL A 61 4.72 -6.92 7.16
CA VAL A 61 4.27 -6.13 6.00
C VAL A 61 2.74 -5.94 6.02
N VAL A 62 1.99 -7.02 6.28
CA VAL A 62 0.53 -6.98 6.37
C VAL A 62 0.07 -6.07 7.52
N ASP A 63 0.68 -6.21 8.69
CA ASP A 63 0.33 -5.42 9.87
C ASP A 63 0.69 -3.94 9.72
N ALA A 64 1.84 -3.63 9.11
CA ALA A 64 2.23 -2.27 8.80
C ALA A 64 1.24 -1.62 7.82
N ALA A 65 0.88 -2.31 6.73
CA ALA A 65 -0.13 -1.81 5.78
C ALA A 65 -1.49 -1.59 6.45
N ARG A 66 -1.95 -2.54 7.27
CA ARG A 66 -3.20 -2.42 8.04
C ARG A 66 -3.18 -1.21 8.95
N THR A 67 -2.08 -1.03 9.68
CA THR A 67 -1.88 0.10 10.61
C THR A 67 -1.96 1.44 9.88
N LEU A 68 -1.26 1.58 8.75
CA LEU A 68 -1.27 2.80 7.92
C LEU A 68 -2.68 3.13 7.41
N ASN A 69 -3.39 2.14 6.87
CA ASN A 69 -4.73 2.36 6.33
C ASN A 69 -5.75 2.74 7.41
N ARG A 70 -5.68 2.13 8.59
CA ARG A 70 -6.54 2.49 9.73
C ARG A 70 -6.22 3.89 10.26
N ALA A 71 -4.93 4.23 10.37
CA ALA A 71 -4.47 5.53 10.85
C ALA A 71 -4.85 6.67 9.89
N LEU A 72 -4.77 6.44 8.58
CA LEU A 72 -5.07 7.45 7.56
C LEU A 72 -6.54 7.46 7.12
N GLY A 73 -7.28 6.37 7.39
CA GLY A 73 -8.69 6.22 7.07
C GLY A 73 -8.98 5.76 5.64
N TYR A 74 -8.03 5.07 5.00
CA TYR A 74 -8.18 4.60 3.62
C TYR A 74 -8.86 3.24 3.54
N ASP A 75 -10.05 3.20 2.95
CA ASP A 75 -10.76 1.95 2.67
C ASP A 75 -10.24 1.25 1.39
N MET A 76 -9.58 1.99 0.51
CA MET A 76 -8.83 1.46 -0.63
C MET A 76 -7.49 2.18 -0.69
N ASN A 77 -6.38 1.45 -0.87
CA ASN A 77 -5.05 2.03 -0.99
C ASN A 77 -4.06 1.06 -1.64
N SER A 78 -2.95 1.57 -2.16
CA SER A 78 -1.72 0.78 -2.32
C SER A 78 -0.61 1.28 -1.40
N VAL A 79 0.05 0.37 -0.70
CA VAL A 79 1.18 0.69 0.17
C VAL A 79 2.44 -0.01 -0.34
N GLU A 80 3.56 0.69 -0.42
CA GLU A 80 4.85 0.20 -0.87
C GLU A 80 5.84 0.10 0.27
N PHE A 81 6.55 -1.03 0.31
CA PHE A 81 7.62 -1.28 1.25
C PHE A 81 8.91 -1.66 0.53
N ALA A 82 9.98 -0.97 0.90
CA ALA A 82 11.34 -1.43 0.71
C ALA A 82 11.74 -2.27 1.93
N ILE A 83 12.11 -3.53 1.73
CA ILE A 83 12.46 -4.44 2.82
C ILE A 83 13.98 -4.57 2.89
N LYS A 84 14.55 -4.21 4.03
CA LYS A 84 15.99 -4.31 4.30
C LYS A 84 16.21 -5.04 5.62
N ASP A 85 17.00 -6.11 5.62
CA ASP A 85 17.28 -6.92 6.82
C ASP A 85 16.00 -7.42 7.53
N GLY A 86 14.96 -7.75 6.74
CA GLY A 86 13.65 -8.17 7.24
C GLY A 86 12.78 -7.07 7.86
N ILE A 87 13.17 -5.80 7.72
CA ILE A 87 12.40 -4.64 8.19
C ILE A 87 11.71 -3.96 7.00
N PRO A 88 10.37 -3.82 7.01
CA PRO A 88 9.64 -3.09 5.96
C PRO A 88 9.66 -1.58 6.22
N PHE A 89 10.32 -0.83 5.35
CA PHE A 89 10.32 0.63 5.32
C PHE A 89 9.23 1.12 4.35
N ALA A 90 8.27 1.91 4.85
CA ALA A 90 7.21 2.45 4.00
C ALA A 90 7.78 3.54 3.06
N ILE A 91 7.57 3.40 1.76
CA ILE A 91 8.10 4.30 0.73
C ILE A 91 7.00 5.19 0.13
N ASP A 92 5.87 4.58 -0.21
CA ASP A 92 4.66 5.26 -0.66
C ASP A 92 3.47 4.57 0.01
N PHE A 93 2.60 5.32 0.68
CA PHE A 93 1.46 4.76 1.41
C PHE A 93 0.22 5.65 1.29
N MET A 94 0.22 6.58 0.35
CA MET A 94 -0.82 7.60 0.17
C MET A 94 -1.43 7.54 -1.23
N ASN A 95 -1.75 6.34 -1.72
CA ASN A 95 -2.36 6.13 -3.02
C ASN A 95 -3.78 5.51 -2.90
N PRO A 96 -4.79 6.30 -2.49
CA PRO A 96 -6.14 5.81 -2.20
C PRO A 96 -7.01 5.51 -3.43
N ALA A 97 -6.41 5.51 -4.62
CA ALA A 97 -7.04 5.15 -5.89
C ALA A 97 -6.01 4.45 -6.80
N PRO A 98 -5.47 3.31 -6.36
CA PRO A 98 -4.37 2.68 -7.09
C PRO A 98 -4.85 2.10 -8.42
N ASP A 99 -3.93 2.07 -9.39
CA ASP A 99 -4.17 1.35 -10.64
C ASP A 99 -4.25 -0.16 -10.37
N MET A 100 -5.43 -0.72 -10.62
CA MET A 100 -5.75 -2.13 -10.47
C MET A 100 -6.15 -2.74 -11.82
N ASP A 101 -5.67 -2.20 -12.94
CA ASP A 101 -5.92 -2.75 -14.27
C ASP A 101 -5.34 -4.17 -14.42
N ILE A 102 -6.06 -5.04 -15.12
CA ILE A 102 -5.68 -6.44 -15.35
C ILE A 102 -4.31 -6.58 -16.04
N ASN A 103 -3.93 -5.62 -16.89
CA ASN A 103 -2.64 -5.61 -17.59
C ASN A 103 -1.51 -5.08 -16.69
N SER A 104 -1.84 -4.35 -15.63
CA SER A 104 -0.89 -3.85 -14.64
C SER A 104 -0.61 -4.92 -13.59
N ILE A 105 -1.65 -5.35 -12.86
CA ILE A 105 -1.51 -6.24 -11.70
C ILE A 105 -1.60 -7.72 -12.05
N THR A 106 -1.68 -8.09 -13.32
CA THR A 106 -1.88 -9.47 -13.81
C THR A 106 -3.28 -10.04 -13.52
N PRO A 107 -3.76 -11.03 -14.30
CA PRO A 107 -5.06 -11.65 -14.08
C PRO A 107 -5.27 -12.22 -12.67
N HIS A 108 -4.22 -12.81 -12.09
CA HIS A 108 -4.29 -13.43 -10.76
C HIS A 108 -4.68 -12.43 -9.67
N TYR A 109 -3.98 -11.30 -9.57
CA TYR A 109 -4.29 -10.30 -8.57
C TYR A 109 -5.53 -9.48 -8.95
N PHE A 110 -5.80 -9.29 -10.24
CA PHE A 110 -7.04 -8.65 -10.70
C PHE A 110 -8.30 -9.36 -10.19
N GLU A 111 -8.36 -10.68 -10.36
CA GLU A 111 -9.49 -11.49 -9.87
C GLU A 111 -9.67 -11.35 -8.35
N TRP A 112 -8.57 -11.38 -7.59
CA TRP A 112 -8.61 -11.19 -6.15
C TRP A 112 -9.14 -9.80 -5.76
N VAL A 113 -8.62 -8.74 -6.40
CA VAL A 113 -9.00 -7.35 -6.11
C VAL A 113 -10.49 -7.11 -6.39
N VAL A 114 -10.97 -7.55 -7.56
CA VAL A 114 -12.38 -7.39 -7.95
C VAL A 114 -13.28 -8.08 -6.92
N LYS A 115 -12.92 -9.30 -6.51
CA LYS A 115 -13.67 -10.02 -5.49
C LYS A 115 -13.64 -9.30 -4.15
N ALA A 116 -12.47 -8.91 -3.66
CA ALA A 116 -12.31 -8.26 -2.36
C ALA A 116 -13.08 -6.93 -2.28
N MET A 117 -13.05 -6.14 -3.37
CA MET A 117 -13.79 -4.89 -3.45
C MET A 117 -15.31 -5.11 -3.53
N ALA A 118 -15.76 -6.09 -4.32
CA ALA A 118 -17.17 -6.46 -4.38
C ALA A 118 -17.68 -6.91 -3.00
N ASP A 119 -16.96 -7.78 -2.31
CA ASP A 119 -17.33 -8.24 -0.97
C ASP A 119 -17.40 -7.07 0.03
N PHE A 120 -16.41 -6.17 0.01
CA PHE A 120 -16.38 -5.00 0.88
C PHE A 120 -17.56 -4.04 0.62
N THR A 121 -17.85 -3.75 -0.66
CA THR A 121 -18.97 -2.85 -1.01
C THR A 121 -20.33 -3.47 -0.67
N ILE A 122 -20.49 -4.79 -0.82
CA ILE A 122 -21.67 -5.52 -0.38
C ILE A 122 -21.83 -5.44 1.14
N GLU A 123 -20.74 -5.67 1.90
CA GLU A 123 -20.75 -5.54 3.37
C GLU A 123 -21.19 -4.14 3.80
N MET A 124 -20.62 -3.10 3.20
CA MET A 124 -20.96 -1.70 3.48
C MET A 124 -22.43 -1.37 3.12
N ALA A 125 -23.00 -2.02 2.11
CA ALA A 125 -24.41 -1.82 1.75
C ALA A 125 -25.36 -2.44 2.79
N PHE A 126 -25.03 -3.61 3.33
CA PHE A 126 -25.82 -4.25 4.39
C PHE A 126 -25.55 -3.67 5.78
N ASN A 127 -24.33 -3.16 6.02
CA ASN A 127 -23.87 -2.62 7.30
C ASN A 127 -23.25 -1.23 7.09
N PRO A 128 -24.06 -0.21 6.76
CA PRO A 128 -23.54 1.12 6.47
C PRO A 128 -22.83 1.70 7.68
N LYS A 129 -21.57 2.11 7.49
CA LYS A 129 -20.84 2.89 8.49
C LYS A 129 -21.27 4.36 8.38
N PRO A 130 -21.38 5.09 9.50
CA PRO A 130 -21.65 6.53 9.46
C PRO A 130 -20.64 7.26 8.59
N GLN A 131 -21.11 8.28 7.87
CA GLN A 131 -20.23 9.19 7.14
C GLN A 131 -19.25 9.81 8.14
N ARG A 132 -17.95 9.75 7.82
CA ARG A 132 -16.90 10.35 8.66
C ARG A 132 -17.02 11.87 8.64
N GLU A 133 -17.04 12.50 9.81
CA GLU A 133 -17.00 13.97 9.95
C GLU A 133 -15.60 14.50 9.63
N GLU A 134 -14.56 13.76 10.03
CA GLU A 134 -13.14 14.10 9.81
C GLU A 134 -12.35 12.88 9.31
N GLN A 135 -11.21 13.14 8.69
CA GLN A 135 -10.27 12.08 8.30
C GLN A 135 -9.51 11.59 9.53
N HIS A 136 -9.23 10.28 9.61
CA HIS A 136 -8.58 9.69 10.79
C HIS A 136 -7.21 10.29 11.09
N TRP A 137 -6.50 10.81 10.07
CA TRP A 137 -5.19 11.43 10.28
C TRP A 137 -5.26 12.74 11.11
N ALA A 138 -6.43 13.38 11.21
CA ALA A 138 -6.60 14.62 11.96
C ALA A 138 -6.22 14.47 13.45
N GLN A 139 -6.40 13.27 14.01
CA GLN A 139 -6.01 12.95 15.40
C GLN A 139 -4.51 13.10 15.68
N PHE A 140 -3.66 13.18 14.64
CA PHE A 140 -2.21 13.38 14.77
C PHE A 140 -1.79 14.86 14.72
N LEU A 141 -2.72 15.79 14.49
CA LEU A 141 -2.44 17.23 14.46
C LEU A 141 -2.84 17.98 15.75
N THR A 142 -3.42 17.25 16.72
CA THR A 142 -3.92 17.79 18.00
C THR A 142 -3.12 17.25 19.17
#